data_AF-A0A2I0QKT2-F1
#
_entry.id   AF-A0A2I0QKT2-F1
#
_cell.length_a   1.000
_cell.length_b   1.000
_cell.length_c   1.000
_cell.angle_alpha   90.00
_cell.angle_beta   90.00
_cell.angle_gamma   90.00
#
_symmetry.space_group_name_H-M   'P 1'
#
loop_
_entity.id
_entity.type
_entity.pdbx_description
1 polymer ?
#
loop_
_entity_poly.entity_id
_entity_poly.type
_entity_poly.pdbx_seq_one_letter_code
_entity_poly.pdbx_strand_id
1 'polypeptide(L)'
;MHKILLVGNPNVGNVIISNYPGTTVDWTKGSVQIEGKIYELIDTPGTYSIEPTCEAEEVTAKQISEMKDNDIIINVVDATNLERNLYLTLGLLETGKPMLIALNLWDDTKHKGIDIDVEKLKKFLQVPVITTSGLTGTGIKNLIEEIKNAGNPNIHKHTTDEKWKDVGKLVMDVQKVKHRHHTIIEKFEDLTIKPVTGIPIAIIVLFLTFAVVGFIGEGLIKNLFDPLFENFYLPVIENLADVLKGNEILYKIFIGTLIDGKIDLFASLGALTSGVYIPLAAVLAYIIAFYLILGILEDSGYLPRLNVLTDSIFHKFGLHGFGIVPAILGLGCRVPGVMATRVFETRKQRFIAITMLAISVPCAAQTAALLSLWALTENFNYICVVFAILLFIYVINGILLNKFIKGESPEILLEIPPYRKPTLMVVLKKLWMRVKVFIFKAFPIIFLGVMLLNILDIIGLTDILAIIAETPFEILFGLPAVAALPLATGFLRKELAVGMLIPLVVSGALNMQQLIIASVLVVITFPCIATFGIMFKEMKKTDILLFVFIAAVNIIVVGVVLKILLMGI
;
A
#
# COMPACT_ATOMS: atom_id res chain seq x y z
N MET A 1 12.03 -27.90 24.30
CA MET A 1 12.58 -27.19 23.13
C MET A 1 13.36 -26.00 23.64
N HIS A 2 14.57 -25.81 23.11
CA HIS A 2 15.38 -24.62 23.36
C HIS A 2 14.88 -23.49 22.45
N LYS A 3 14.83 -22.27 22.98
CA LYS A 3 14.41 -21.09 22.22
C LYS A 3 15.60 -20.18 21.92
N ILE A 4 15.56 -19.56 20.75
CA ILE A 4 16.43 -18.45 20.37
C ILE A 4 15.54 -17.25 20.14
N LEU A 5 15.72 -16.20 20.92
CA LEU A 5 15.00 -14.94 20.74
C LEU A 5 15.87 -13.99 19.91
N LEU A 6 15.30 -13.51 18.81
CA LEU A 6 15.85 -12.45 17.98
C LEU A 6 15.31 -11.12 18.52
N VAL A 7 16.19 -10.30 19.10
CA VAL A 7 15.84 -9.02 19.73
C VAL A 7 16.72 -7.93 19.13
N GLY A 8 16.18 -6.75 18.90
CA GLY A 8 16.96 -5.62 18.41
C GLY A 8 16.10 -4.38 18.28
N ASN A 9 16.73 -3.26 17.94
CA ASN A 9 16.00 -2.03 17.64
C ASN A 9 15.15 -2.23 16.36
N PRO A 10 14.09 -1.43 16.15
CA PRO A 10 13.43 -1.36 14.84
C PRO A 10 14.43 -1.09 13.71
N ASN A 11 14.18 -1.68 12.53
CA ASN A 11 14.96 -1.50 11.29
C ASN A 11 16.41 -2.03 11.27
N VAL A 12 16.85 -2.79 12.28
CA VAL A 12 18.20 -3.41 12.31
C VAL A 12 18.36 -4.62 11.38
N GLY A 13 17.37 -4.96 10.55
CA GLY A 13 17.42 -6.08 9.60
C GLY A 13 16.95 -7.43 10.13
N ASN A 14 16.06 -7.47 11.14
CA ASN A 14 15.32 -8.68 11.49
C ASN A 14 14.46 -9.14 10.30
N VAL A 15 14.64 -10.39 9.90
CA VAL A 15 14.28 -10.89 8.56
C VAL A 15 12.78 -11.19 8.39
N ILE A 16 11.95 -11.08 9.42
CA ILE A 16 10.51 -11.35 9.25
C ILE A 16 9.63 -10.26 9.86
N ILE A 17 10.08 -9.57 10.90
CA ILE A 17 9.39 -8.40 11.45
C ILE A 17 10.22 -7.15 11.17
N SER A 18 10.01 -6.57 9.99
CA SER A 18 9.98 -5.11 9.98
C SER A 18 8.75 -4.73 10.80
N ASN A 19 8.95 -3.98 11.88
CA ASN A 19 7.87 -3.18 12.47
C ASN A 19 7.45 -2.13 11.44
N TYR A 20 6.80 -2.57 10.38
CA TYR A 20 5.93 -1.71 9.62
C TYR A 20 4.70 -1.50 10.51
N PRO A 21 4.28 -0.24 10.68
CA PRO A 21 3.01 0.02 11.32
C PRO A 21 1.93 -0.82 10.60
N GLY A 22 1.19 -1.68 11.32
CA GLY A 22 0.10 -2.47 10.74
C GLY A 22 0.29 -3.98 10.52
N THR A 23 1.36 -4.62 10.98
CA THR A 23 1.27 -6.05 11.35
C THR A 23 0.65 -6.14 12.74
N THR A 24 -0.19 -7.15 13.02
CA THR A 24 -0.44 -7.53 14.42
C THR A 24 0.92 -7.68 15.11
N VAL A 25 1.03 -7.31 16.39
CA VAL A 25 2.25 -7.52 17.20
C VAL A 25 2.41 -9.03 17.44
N ASP A 26 2.56 -9.78 16.36
CA ASP A 26 2.71 -11.21 16.28
C ASP A 26 4.19 -11.46 16.02
N TRP A 27 4.81 -12.11 16.99
CA TRP A 27 6.16 -12.65 16.86
C TRP A 27 6.12 -13.85 15.92
N THR A 28 7.10 -13.96 15.03
CA THR A 28 7.15 -15.07 14.09
C THR A 28 7.96 -16.22 14.67
N LYS A 29 7.41 -17.44 14.57
CA LYS A 29 8.11 -18.69 14.91
C LYS A 29 8.76 -19.29 13.67
N GLY A 30 10.05 -19.59 13.78
CA GLY A 30 10.78 -20.48 12.88
C GLY A 30 11.38 -21.65 13.65
N SER A 31 11.90 -22.63 12.92
CA SER A 31 12.70 -23.71 13.50
C SER A 31 14.04 -23.78 12.78
N VAL A 32 15.14 -23.83 13.54
CA VAL A 32 16.48 -24.00 12.99
C VAL A 32 17.13 -25.23 13.61
N GLN A 33 17.81 -26.03 12.79
CA GLN A 33 18.58 -27.18 13.26
C GLN A 33 20.05 -26.79 13.33
N ILE A 34 20.64 -26.87 14.52
CA ILE A 34 22.03 -26.52 14.79
C ILE A 34 22.68 -27.73 15.46
N GLU A 35 23.72 -28.29 14.83
CA GLU A 35 24.47 -29.46 15.34
C GLU A 35 23.55 -30.62 15.80
N GLY A 36 22.45 -30.87 15.08
CA GLY A 36 21.49 -31.94 15.38
C GLY A 36 20.40 -31.59 16.40
N LYS A 37 20.46 -30.43 17.08
CA LYS A 37 19.42 -29.93 17.99
C LYS A 37 18.46 -28.99 17.25
N ILE A 38 17.17 -29.10 17.56
CA ILE A 38 16.12 -28.22 17.02
C ILE A 38 15.91 -27.06 18.00
N TYR A 39 16.15 -25.85 17.52
CA TYR A 39 15.87 -24.60 18.22
C TYR A 39 14.62 -23.95 17.63
N GLU A 40 13.76 -23.44 18.50
CA GLU A 40 12.65 -22.57 18.13
C GLU A 40 13.16 -21.13 18.03
N LEU A 41 13.13 -20.56 16.82
CA LEU A 41 13.52 -19.18 16.58
C LEU A 41 12.30 -18.27 16.73
N ILE A 42 12.37 -17.30 17.63
CA ILE A 42 11.30 -16.35 17.92
C ILE A 42 11.81 -14.96 17.52
N ASP A 43 11.27 -14.41 16.43
CA ASP A 43 11.52 -13.02 16.05
C ASP A 43 10.62 -12.12 16.90
N THR A 44 11.20 -11.28 17.75
CA THR A 44 10.44 -10.36 18.61
C THR A 44 10.23 -9.02 17.92
N PRO A 45 9.15 -8.28 18.25
CA PRO A 45 9.00 -6.91 17.80
C PRO A 45 10.21 -6.05 18.18
N GLY A 46 10.64 -5.20 17.25
CA GLY A 46 11.74 -4.26 17.51
C GLY A 46 11.41 -3.35 18.69
N THR A 47 12.34 -3.21 19.63
CA THR A 47 12.18 -2.44 20.87
C THR A 47 13.37 -1.51 21.08
N TYR A 48 13.19 -0.37 21.74
CA TYR A 48 14.31 0.51 22.11
C TYR A 48 14.78 0.31 23.56
N SER A 49 13.92 -0.28 24.41
CA SER A 49 14.16 -0.47 25.83
C SER A 49 13.63 -1.83 26.30
N ILE A 50 14.07 -2.27 27.47
CA ILE A 50 13.46 -3.42 28.16
C ILE A 50 12.27 -2.97 28.99
N GLU A 51 12.27 -1.72 29.44
CA GLU A 51 11.14 -1.12 30.14
C GLU A 51 10.10 -0.70 29.10
N PRO A 52 8.92 -1.33 29.08
CA PRO A 52 7.98 -1.17 27.98
C PRO A 52 7.22 0.15 28.09
N THR A 53 7.17 0.89 26.98
CA THR A 53 6.38 2.12 26.82
C THR A 53 5.27 1.98 25.77
N CYS A 54 5.27 0.87 25.01
CA CYS A 54 4.23 0.55 24.03
C CYS A 54 4.00 -0.97 23.94
N GLU A 55 2.91 -1.36 23.27
CA GLU A 55 2.46 -2.76 23.13
C GLU A 55 3.53 -3.69 22.52
N ALA A 56 4.31 -3.21 21.55
CA ALA A 56 5.41 -3.96 20.95
C ALA A 56 6.52 -4.30 21.98
N GLU A 57 6.86 -3.33 22.84
CA GLU A 57 7.86 -3.54 23.88
C GLU A 57 7.34 -4.43 25.00
N GLU A 58 6.05 -4.36 25.33
CA GLU A 58 5.42 -5.27 26.30
C GLU A 58 5.51 -6.73 25.85
N VAL A 59 5.28 -7.00 24.55
CA VAL A 59 5.41 -8.35 23.98
C VAL A 59 6.85 -8.85 24.08
N THR A 60 7.83 -8.02 23.72
CA THR A 60 9.25 -8.39 23.79
C THR A 60 9.72 -8.62 25.23
N ALA A 61 9.35 -7.74 26.17
CA ALA A 61 9.64 -7.90 27.60
C ALA A 61 9.03 -9.18 28.17
N LYS A 62 7.79 -9.50 27.78
CA LYS A 62 7.13 -10.76 28.17
C LYS A 62 7.89 -11.98 27.64
N GLN A 63 8.29 -11.99 26.36
CA GLN A 63 9.07 -13.11 25.80
C GLN A 63 10.40 -13.31 26.54
N ILE A 64 11.11 -12.22 26.89
CA ILE A 64 12.37 -12.28 27.63
C ILE A 64 12.15 -12.84 29.05
N SER A 65 11.10 -12.40 29.76
CA SER A 65 10.80 -12.90 31.10
C SER A 65 10.39 -14.38 31.14
N GLU A 66 9.82 -14.91 30.05
CA GLU A 66 9.45 -16.33 29.90
C GLU A 66 10.64 -17.23 29.47
N MET A 67 11.84 -16.67 29.26
CA MET A 67 13.03 -17.44 28.84
C MET A 67 13.56 -18.37 29.94
N LYS A 68 13.81 -19.62 29.56
CA LYS A 68 14.47 -20.63 30.40
C LYS A 68 15.99 -20.45 30.39
N ASP A 69 16.68 -21.12 31.31
CA ASP A 69 18.14 -20.95 31.50
C ASP A 69 18.98 -21.41 30.28
N ASN A 70 18.43 -22.28 29.44
CA ASN A 70 19.09 -22.77 28.22
C ASN A 70 18.61 -22.08 26.93
N ASP A 71 17.84 -20.99 27.05
CA ASP A 71 17.41 -20.18 25.92
C ASP A 71 18.43 -19.07 25.66
N ILE A 72 18.55 -18.63 24.39
CA ILE A 72 19.61 -17.72 23.95
C ILE A 72 19.02 -16.47 23.32
N ILE A 73 19.61 -15.31 23.59
CA ILE A 73 19.29 -14.04 22.91
C ILE A 73 20.30 -13.82 21.78
N ILE A 74 19.81 -13.64 20.55
CA ILE A 74 20.57 -13.04 19.47
C ILE A 74 20.15 -11.57 19.41
N ASN A 75 21.01 -10.70 19.92
CA ASN A 75 20.81 -9.26 19.88
C ASN A 75 21.33 -8.70 18.54
N VAL A 76 20.42 -8.16 17.71
CA VAL A 76 20.75 -7.59 16.40
C VAL A 76 20.98 -6.09 16.55
N VAL A 77 22.21 -5.68 16.29
CA VAL A 77 22.71 -4.32 16.51
C VAL A 77 23.05 -3.70 15.17
N ASP A 78 22.46 -2.55 14.83
CA ASP A 78 22.86 -1.80 13.64
C ASP A 78 24.25 -1.17 13.82
N ALA A 79 25.23 -1.66 13.04
CA ALA A 79 26.60 -1.17 13.05
C ALA A 79 26.71 0.31 12.62
N THR A 80 25.72 0.84 11.91
CA THR A 80 25.70 2.23 11.45
C THR A 80 25.15 3.21 12.49
N ASN A 81 24.42 2.74 13.49
CA ASN A 81 23.87 3.53 14.59
C ASN A 81 24.17 2.87 15.95
N LEU A 82 25.46 2.64 16.21
CA LEU A 82 25.93 1.82 17.32
C LEU A 82 25.49 2.35 18.69
N GLU A 83 25.60 3.66 18.92
CA GLU A 83 25.23 4.31 20.18
C GLU A 83 23.79 4.01 20.62
N ARG A 84 22.84 4.21 19.70
CA ARG A 84 21.42 3.97 19.94
C ARG A 84 21.10 2.50 20.24
N ASN A 85 21.82 1.57 19.62
CA ASN A 85 21.58 0.14 19.77
C ASN A 85 22.25 -0.44 21.03
N LEU A 86 23.37 0.15 21.46
CA LEU A 86 24.08 -0.29 22.66
C LEU A 86 23.27 -0.03 23.93
N TYR A 87 22.37 0.95 23.93
CA TYR A 87 21.45 1.18 25.05
C TYR A 87 20.59 -0.06 25.37
N LEU A 88 19.90 -0.60 24.36
CA LEU A 88 19.14 -1.85 24.49
C LEU A 88 20.05 -3.02 24.85
N THR A 89 21.22 -3.10 24.20
CA THR A 89 22.22 -4.16 24.42
C THR A 89 22.64 -4.26 25.89
N LEU A 90 22.98 -3.14 26.52
CA LEU A 90 23.35 -3.11 27.94
C LEU A 90 22.17 -3.54 28.83
N GLY A 91 20.95 -3.07 28.53
CA GLY A 91 19.76 -3.56 29.22
C GLY A 91 19.60 -5.07 29.13
N LEU A 92 19.81 -5.65 27.94
CA LEU A 92 19.63 -7.08 27.73
C LEU A 92 20.71 -7.87 28.50
N LEU A 93 21.93 -7.34 28.59
CA LEU A 93 23.01 -7.97 29.35
C LEU A 93 22.71 -7.99 30.86
N GLU A 94 22.05 -6.96 31.39
CA GLU A 94 21.60 -6.92 32.80
C GLU A 94 20.53 -7.97 33.15
N THR A 95 19.90 -8.60 32.16
CA THR A 95 18.97 -9.73 32.40
C THR A 95 19.70 -11.00 32.82
N GLY A 96 21.01 -11.07 32.61
CA GLY A 96 21.82 -12.24 32.91
C GLY A 96 21.40 -13.47 32.09
N LYS A 97 20.95 -13.28 30.85
CA LYS A 97 20.60 -14.37 29.93
C LYS A 97 21.74 -14.60 28.93
N PRO A 98 22.01 -15.86 28.50
CA PRO A 98 23.00 -16.15 27.47
C PRO A 98 22.71 -15.36 26.18
N MET A 99 23.71 -14.63 25.69
CA MET A 99 23.56 -13.72 24.56
C MET A 99 24.76 -13.79 23.60
N LEU A 100 24.45 -13.55 22.33
CA LEU A 100 25.41 -13.16 21.32
C LEU A 100 24.90 -11.95 20.53
N ILE A 101 25.81 -11.19 19.95
CA ILE A 101 25.50 -9.97 19.20
C ILE A 101 25.73 -10.21 17.71
N ALA A 102 24.68 -10.02 16.91
CA ALA A 102 24.76 -9.89 15.47
C ALA A 102 24.91 -8.41 15.12
N LEU A 103 26.15 -7.98 14.88
CA LEU A 103 26.46 -6.62 14.43
C LEU A 103 26.12 -6.52 12.93
N ASN A 104 24.88 -6.14 12.64
CA ASN A 104 24.26 -6.17 11.32
C ASN A 104 24.49 -4.87 10.55
N LEU A 105 24.16 -4.88 9.26
CA LEU A 105 24.45 -3.77 8.32
C LEU A 105 25.96 -3.48 8.21
N TRP A 106 26.78 -4.51 8.38
CA TRP A 106 28.23 -4.40 8.32
C TRP A 106 28.74 -3.91 6.95
N ASP A 107 28.05 -4.27 5.88
CA ASP A 107 28.27 -3.76 4.53
C ASP A 107 28.14 -2.23 4.45
N ASP A 108 27.11 -1.67 5.11
CA ASP A 108 26.84 -0.23 5.11
C ASP A 108 27.86 0.59 5.92
N THR A 109 28.58 -0.01 6.87
CA THR A 109 29.61 0.70 7.67
C THR A 109 30.69 1.33 6.79
N LYS A 110 31.18 0.59 5.80
CA LYS A 110 32.18 1.06 4.83
C LYS A 110 31.65 2.22 3.99
N HIS A 111 30.36 2.19 3.65
CA HIS A 111 29.72 3.25 2.89
C HIS A 111 29.64 4.55 3.70
N LYS A 112 29.26 4.46 4.98
CA LYS A 112 29.15 5.60 5.91
C LYS A 112 30.48 6.07 6.53
N GLY A 113 31.61 5.47 6.17
CA GLY A 113 32.92 5.84 6.73
C GLY A 113 33.07 5.50 8.21
N ILE A 114 32.31 4.51 8.69
CA ILE A 114 32.30 4.03 10.07
C ILE A 114 33.27 2.85 10.15
N ASP A 115 34.23 2.94 11.06
CA ASP A 115 35.16 1.86 11.39
C ASP A 115 34.93 1.44 12.84
N ILE A 116 34.66 0.16 13.08
CA ILE A 116 34.33 -0.39 14.41
C ILE A 116 35.33 -1.47 14.76
N ASP A 117 35.98 -1.31 15.91
CA ASP A 117 36.87 -2.30 16.51
C ASP A 117 36.04 -3.40 17.21
N VAL A 118 35.75 -4.47 16.47
CA VAL A 118 34.92 -5.60 16.93
C VAL A 118 35.54 -6.32 18.13
N GLU A 119 36.87 -6.44 18.17
CA GLU A 119 37.57 -7.12 19.27
C GLU A 119 37.47 -6.32 20.57
N LYS A 120 37.60 -5.00 20.51
CA LYS A 120 37.35 -4.16 21.69
C LYS A 120 35.89 -4.21 22.13
N LEU A 121 34.95 -4.18 21.19
CA LEU A 121 33.53 -4.27 21.50
C LEU A 121 33.18 -5.59 22.19
N LYS A 122 33.71 -6.70 21.67
CA LYS A 122 33.61 -8.04 22.26
C LYS A 122 34.21 -8.09 23.67
N LYS A 123 35.39 -7.47 23.88
CA LYS A 123 36.05 -7.43 25.19
C LYS A 123 35.25 -6.62 26.23
N PHE A 124 34.65 -5.51 25.82
CA PHE A 124 33.85 -4.67 26.71
C PHE A 124 32.53 -5.33 27.10
N LEU A 125 31.79 -5.84 26.10
CA LEU A 125 30.47 -6.44 26.32
C LEU A 125 30.55 -7.88 26.86
N GLN A 126 31.73 -8.51 26.80
CA GLN A 126 32.00 -9.87 27.31
C GLN A 126 31.09 -10.95 26.70
N VAL A 127 30.54 -10.70 25.51
CA VAL A 127 29.74 -11.63 24.71
C VAL A 127 30.29 -11.70 23.29
N PRO A 128 30.06 -12.81 22.55
CA PRO A 128 30.46 -12.90 21.16
C PRO A 128 29.80 -11.80 20.31
N VAL A 129 30.58 -11.14 19.46
CA VAL A 129 30.12 -10.15 18.49
C VAL A 129 30.49 -10.64 17.10
N ILE A 130 29.49 -10.85 16.25
CA ILE A 130 29.66 -11.38 14.90
C ILE A 130 29.13 -10.34 13.91
N THR A 131 29.95 -9.96 12.95
CA THR A 131 29.54 -9.06 11.87
C THR A 131 28.66 -9.79 10.87
N THR A 132 27.52 -9.19 10.54
CA THR A 132 26.54 -9.79 9.64
C THR A 132 26.02 -8.78 8.63
N SER A 133 25.53 -9.29 7.50
CA SER A 133 24.70 -8.53 6.56
C SER A 133 23.50 -9.39 6.18
N GLY A 134 22.32 -9.01 6.69
CA GLY A 134 21.06 -9.70 6.39
C GLY A 134 20.70 -9.72 4.91
N LEU A 135 21.19 -8.76 4.12
CA LEU A 135 20.95 -8.67 2.68
C LEU A 135 21.78 -9.67 1.87
N THR A 136 23.07 -9.76 2.19
CA THR A 136 24.02 -10.63 1.46
C THR A 136 24.11 -12.04 2.05
N GLY A 137 23.61 -12.24 3.27
CA GLY A 137 23.78 -13.47 4.05
C GLY A 137 25.19 -13.63 4.62
N THR A 138 26.08 -12.65 4.43
CA THR A 138 27.45 -12.69 4.95
C THR A 138 27.45 -12.73 6.47
N GLY A 139 28.23 -13.62 7.07
CA GLY A 139 28.37 -13.75 8.52
C GLY A 139 27.26 -14.55 9.22
N ILE A 140 26.15 -14.88 8.55
CA ILE A 140 25.06 -15.68 9.14
C ILE A 140 25.55 -17.09 9.54
N LYS A 141 26.40 -17.71 8.71
CA LYS A 141 26.97 -19.02 9.04
C LYS A 141 27.83 -18.96 10.31
N ASN A 142 28.70 -17.95 10.40
CA ASN A 142 29.55 -17.73 11.57
C ASN A 142 28.71 -17.43 12.81
N LEU A 143 27.64 -16.65 12.67
CA LEU A 143 26.69 -16.36 13.75
C LEU A 143 26.09 -17.67 14.30
N ILE A 144 25.66 -18.57 13.43
CA ILE A 144 25.07 -19.86 13.82
C ILE A 144 26.11 -20.76 14.52
N GLU A 145 27.34 -20.81 14.01
CA GLU A 145 28.43 -21.59 14.61
C GLU A 145 28.78 -21.08 16.02
N GLU A 146 28.62 -19.78 16.28
CA GLU A 146 28.98 -19.13 17.54
C GLU A 146 27.89 -19.20 18.62
N ILE A 147 26.70 -19.73 18.29
CA ILE A 147 25.58 -19.87 19.25
C ILE A 147 25.99 -20.67 20.50
N LYS A 148 26.87 -21.67 20.36
CA LYS A 148 27.38 -22.46 21.50
C LYS A 148 28.27 -21.67 22.46
N ASN A 149 28.81 -20.54 22.02
CA ASN A 149 29.67 -19.66 22.80
C ASN A 149 28.90 -18.46 23.36
N ALA A 150 27.55 -18.45 23.28
CA ALA A 150 26.72 -17.40 23.85
C ALA A 150 27.08 -17.16 25.32
N GLY A 151 27.48 -15.93 25.63
CA GLY A 151 28.02 -15.56 26.93
C GLY A 151 26.93 -15.02 27.85
N ASN A 152 27.11 -15.20 29.15
CA ASN A 152 26.26 -14.59 30.16
C ASN A 152 27.13 -13.78 31.13
N PRO A 153 27.51 -12.54 30.78
CA PRO A 153 28.32 -11.73 31.65
C PRO A 153 27.46 -11.22 32.82
N ASN A 154 27.99 -11.35 34.03
CA ASN A 154 27.34 -10.84 35.23
C ASN A 154 27.57 -9.33 35.33
N ILE A 155 26.73 -8.56 34.64
CA ILE A 155 26.80 -7.09 34.60
C ILE A 155 25.86 -6.51 35.66
N HIS A 156 26.36 -5.55 36.44
CA HIS A 156 25.55 -4.85 37.44
C HIS A 156 24.45 -4.03 36.77
N LYS A 157 23.29 -3.87 37.43
CA LYS A 157 22.23 -2.99 36.94
C LYS A 157 22.66 -1.52 37.05
N HIS A 158 22.56 -0.81 35.94
CA HIS A 158 22.86 0.62 35.84
C HIS A 158 21.56 1.44 35.88
N THR A 159 21.67 2.67 36.37
CA THR A 159 20.64 3.70 36.13
C THR A 159 20.65 4.17 34.68
N THR A 160 19.57 4.81 34.21
CA THR A 160 19.46 5.31 32.83
C THR A 160 20.62 6.24 32.44
N ASP A 161 21.02 7.14 33.34
CA ASP A 161 22.11 8.09 33.10
C ASP A 161 23.48 7.41 33.05
N GLU A 162 23.69 6.36 33.85
CA GLU A 162 24.91 5.56 33.83
C GLU A 162 25.02 4.76 32.52
N LYS A 163 23.93 4.18 32.04
CA LYS A 163 23.89 3.49 30.74
C LYS A 163 24.33 4.40 29.61
N TRP A 164 23.77 5.60 29.51
CA TRP A 164 24.15 6.55 28.45
C TRP A 164 25.62 6.99 28.54
N LYS A 165 26.16 7.14 29.75
CA LYS A 165 27.59 7.44 29.95
C LYS A 165 28.49 6.30 29.47
N ASP A 166 28.13 5.06 29.79
CA ASP A 166 28.93 3.90 29.40
C ASP A 166 28.83 3.59 27.91
N VAL A 167 27.63 3.76 27.33
CA VAL A 167 27.43 3.74 25.87
C VAL A 167 28.30 4.79 25.19
N GLY A 168 28.27 6.04 25.67
CA GLY A 168 29.07 7.13 25.09
C GLY A 168 30.57 6.84 25.14
N LYS A 169 31.10 6.38 26.28
CA LYS A 169 32.51 5.96 26.42
C LYS A 169 32.86 4.82 25.48
N LEU A 170 32.02 3.79 25.44
CA LEU A 170 32.23 2.61 24.59
C LEU A 170 32.32 3.02 23.12
N VAL A 171 31.36 3.82 22.65
CA VAL A 171 31.33 4.31 21.26
C VAL A 171 32.57 5.12 20.93
N MET A 172 33.00 6.02 21.81
CA MET A 172 34.23 6.81 21.61
C MET A 172 35.50 5.93 21.48
N ASP A 173 35.56 4.80 22.19
CA ASP A 173 36.73 3.92 22.20
C ASP A 173 36.78 2.91 21.04
N VAL A 174 35.59 2.49 20.54
CA VAL A 174 35.46 1.43 19.54
C VAL A 174 35.10 1.93 18.15
N GLN A 175 34.43 3.08 18.03
CA GLN A 175 33.95 3.62 16.76
C GLN A 175 34.79 4.82 16.34
N LYS A 176 35.31 4.77 15.11
CA LYS A 176 35.92 5.92 14.45
C LYS A 176 35.08 6.31 13.25
N VAL A 177 34.56 7.53 13.26
CA VAL A 177 33.82 8.10 12.13
C VAL A 177 34.77 9.00 11.34
N LYS A 178 35.07 8.62 10.09
CA LYS A 178 35.90 9.44 9.20
C LYS A 178 35.00 10.37 8.38
N HIS A 179 35.33 11.65 8.31
CA HIS A 179 34.71 12.56 7.35
C HIS A 179 35.02 12.13 5.92
N ARG A 180 33.99 11.73 5.18
CA ARG A 180 34.05 11.41 3.75
C ARG A 180 33.26 12.45 2.97
N HIS A 181 33.73 12.79 1.77
CA HIS A 181 32.95 13.63 0.85
C HIS A 181 31.77 12.83 0.27
N HIS A 182 30.58 13.45 0.27
CA HIS A 182 29.37 12.80 -0.24
C HIS A 182 29.57 12.27 -1.66
N THR A 183 29.22 11.00 -1.85
CA THR A 183 29.11 10.38 -3.18
C THR A 183 27.94 11.01 -3.96
N ILE A 184 27.92 10.84 -5.29
CA ILE A 184 26.84 11.38 -6.15
C ILE A 184 25.47 10.85 -5.71
N ILE A 185 25.43 9.60 -5.22
CA ILE A 185 24.22 8.97 -4.65
C ILE A 185 23.79 9.71 -3.38
N GLU A 186 24.70 10.00 -2.45
CA GLU A 186 24.41 10.73 -1.22
C GLU A 186 23.97 12.19 -1.47
N LYS A 187 24.45 12.84 -2.53
CA LYS A 187 23.90 14.14 -2.96
C LYS A 187 22.46 14.03 -3.45
N PHE A 188 22.15 12.97 -4.20
CA PHE A 188 20.77 12.66 -4.62
C PHE A 188 19.88 12.33 -3.43
N GLU A 189 20.41 11.63 -2.42
CA GLU A 189 19.75 11.33 -1.16
C GLU A 189 19.24 12.59 -0.48
N ASP A 190 20.12 13.57 -0.26
CA ASP A 190 19.79 14.84 0.38
C ASP A 190 18.77 15.66 -0.44
N LEU A 191 18.91 15.63 -1.77
CA LEU A 191 17.99 16.34 -2.67
C LEU A 191 16.57 15.80 -2.59
N THR A 192 16.39 14.50 -2.36
CA THR A 192 15.06 13.87 -2.28
C THR A 192 14.32 14.14 -0.97
N ILE A 193 15.01 14.57 0.08
CA ILE A 193 14.41 14.80 1.41
C ILE A 193 14.08 16.29 1.63
N LYS A 194 14.83 17.21 1.00
CA LYS A 194 14.59 18.65 1.16
C LYS A 194 13.27 19.07 0.49
N PRO A 195 12.36 19.83 1.14
CA PRO A 195 11.06 20.19 0.56
C PRO A 195 11.12 20.85 -0.82
N VAL A 196 12.06 21.77 -1.02
CA VAL A 196 12.18 22.56 -2.26
C VAL A 196 12.63 21.72 -3.46
N THR A 197 13.54 20.77 -3.25
CA THR A 197 14.07 19.90 -4.33
C THR A 197 13.37 18.56 -4.41
N GLY A 198 12.94 18.03 -3.26
CA GLY A 198 12.29 16.74 -3.10
C GLY A 198 10.87 16.71 -3.65
N ILE A 199 10.06 17.77 -3.47
CA ILE A 199 8.68 17.78 -4.01
C ILE A 199 8.67 17.73 -5.55
N PRO A 200 9.47 18.52 -6.28
CA PRO A 200 9.60 18.37 -7.73
C PRO A 200 10.08 16.99 -8.16
N ILE A 201 11.09 16.44 -7.47
CA ILE A 201 11.59 15.08 -7.77
C ILE A 201 10.50 14.04 -7.51
N ALA A 202 9.72 14.19 -6.43
CA ALA A 202 8.58 13.34 -6.14
C ALA A 202 7.55 13.38 -7.25
N ILE A 203 7.14 14.56 -7.70
CA ILE A 203 6.18 14.69 -8.81
C ILE A 203 6.71 13.99 -10.07
N ILE A 204 8.00 14.17 -10.41
CA ILE A 204 8.62 13.53 -11.58
C ILE A 204 8.65 12.01 -11.43
N VAL A 205 9.12 11.49 -10.29
CA VAL A 205 9.20 10.04 -10.03
C VAL A 205 7.82 9.42 -10.03
N LEU A 206 6.82 10.08 -9.47
CA LEU A 206 5.43 9.62 -9.49
C LEU A 206 4.87 9.63 -10.91
N PHE A 207 5.06 10.69 -11.67
CA PHE A 207 4.64 10.76 -13.07
C PHE A 207 5.29 9.64 -13.90
N LEU A 208 6.60 9.45 -13.78
CA LEU A 208 7.32 8.36 -14.45
C LEU A 208 6.80 6.99 -14.02
N THR A 209 6.52 6.81 -12.73
CA THR A 209 5.93 5.57 -12.19
C THR A 209 4.59 5.29 -12.86
N PHE A 210 3.68 6.27 -12.93
CA PHE A 210 2.39 6.10 -13.62
C PHE A 210 2.56 5.81 -15.11
N ALA A 211 3.44 6.53 -15.80
CA ALA A 211 3.68 6.32 -17.22
C ALA A 211 4.20 4.90 -17.51
N VAL A 212 5.16 4.41 -16.70
CA VAL A 212 5.72 3.06 -16.85
C VAL A 212 4.69 1.99 -16.49
N VAL A 213 3.92 2.18 -15.42
CA VAL A 213 2.84 1.24 -15.04
C VAL A 213 1.77 1.17 -16.13
N GLY A 214 1.38 2.31 -16.70
CA GLY A 214 0.45 2.38 -17.84
C GLY A 214 1.00 1.64 -19.05
N PHE A 215 2.24 1.91 -19.43
CA PHE A 215 2.91 1.27 -20.56
C PHE A 215 3.01 -0.26 -20.40
N ILE A 216 3.44 -0.75 -19.24
CA ILE A 216 3.54 -2.19 -18.97
C ILE A 216 2.14 -2.81 -18.89
N GLY A 217 1.18 -2.15 -18.22
CA GLY A 217 -0.19 -2.62 -18.07
C GLY A 217 -0.90 -2.79 -19.41
N GLU A 218 -0.94 -1.74 -20.24
CA GLU A 218 -1.51 -1.80 -21.59
C GLU A 218 -0.75 -2.77 -22.50
N GLY A 219 0.59 -2.81 -22.38
CA GLY A 219 1.41 -3.74 -23.14
C GLY A 219 1.11 -5.20 -22.81
N LEU A 220 0.86 -5.52 -21.54
CA LEU A 220 0.44 -6.85 -21.11
C LEU A 220 -0.98 -7.19 -21.59
N ILE A 221 -1.90 -6.22 -21.56
CA ILE A 221 -3.27 -6.40 -22.06
C ILE A 221 -3.23 -6.73 -23.56
N LYS A 222 -2.72 -5.79 -24.38
CA LYS A 222 -2.73 -5.88 -25.85
C LYS A 222 -1.91 -7.05 -26.40
N ASN A 223 -0.75 -7.36 -25.81
CA ASN A 223 0.19 -8.34 -26.39
C ASN A 223 0.08 -9.74 -25.77
N LEU A 224 -0.48 -9.88 -24.57
CA LEU A 224 -0.52 -11.16 -23.86
C LEU A 224 -1.95 -11.58 -23.51
N PHE A 225 -2.71 -10.74 -22.81
CA PHE A 225 -4.03 -11.14 -22.31
C PHE A 225 -5.11 -11.10 -23.39
N ASP A 226 -5.19 -10.05 -24.22
CA ASP A 226 -6.20 -9.96 -25.28
C ASP A 226 -6.06 -11.14 -26.27
N PRO A 227 -4.86 -11.45 -26.82
CA PRO A 227 -4.71 -12.60 -27.71
C PRO A 227 -5.00 -13.93 -27.01
N LEU A 228 -4.74 -14.05 -25.71
CA LEU A 228 -5.02 -15.26 -24.95
C LEU A 228 -6.54 -15.45 -24.78
N PHE A 229 -7.25 -14.39 -24.42
CA PHE A 229 -8.69 -14.45 -24.21
C PHE A 229 -9.46 -14.51 -25.52
N GLU A 230 -9.08 -13.76 -26.55
CA GLU A 230 -9.76 -13.80 -27.84
C GLU A 230 -9.52 -15.10 -28.61
N ASN A 231 -8.31 -15.66 -28.60
CA ASN A 231 -8.04 -16.87 -29.39
C ASN A 231 -8.38 -18.17 -28.67
N PHE A 232 -8.29 -18.23 -27.34
CA PHE A 232 -8.51 -19.47 -26.59
C PHE A 232 -9.77 -19.46 -25.74
N TYR A 233 -10.13 -18.32 -25.12
CA TYR A 233 -11.25 -18.27 -24.20
C TYR A 233 -12.57 -17.95 -24.91
N LEU A 234 -12.58 -16.95 -25.80
CA LEU A 234 -13.78 -16.51 -26.52
C LEU A 234 -14.44 -17.64 -27.32
N PRO A 235 -13.71 -18.51 -28.07
CA PRO A 235 -14.36 -19.60 -28.80
C PRO A 235 -15.01 -20.62 -27.85
N VAL A 236 -14.44 -20.85 -26.67
CA VAL A 236 -15.05 -21.72 -25.65
C VAL A 236 -16.34 -21.09 -25.13
N ILE A 237 -16.34 -19.78 -24.89
CA ILE A 237 -17.52 -19.05 -24.42
C ILE A 237 -18.59 -18.95 -25.50
N GLU A 238 -18.25 -18.76 -26.77
CA GLU A 238 -19.20 -18.77 -27.89
C GLU A 238 -19.89 -20.13 -28.04
N ASN A 239 -19.13 -21.23 -27.99
CA ASN A 239 -19.70 -22.58 -27.98
C ASN A 239 -20.63 -22.81 -26.79
N LEU A 240 -20.25 -22.30 -25.60
CA LEU A 240 -21.06 -22.39 -24.40
C LEU A 240 -22.32 -21.53 -24.51
N ALA A 241 -22.21 -20.35 -25.13
CA ALA A 241 -23.32 -19.46 -25.40
C ALA A 241 -24.35 -20.11 -26.33
N ASP A 242 -23.91 -20.84 -27.36
CA ASP A 242 -24.78 -21.59 -28.26
C ASP A 242 -25.56 -22.70 -27.55
N VAL A 243 -24.93 -23.41 -26.60
CA VAL A 243 -25.62 -24.40 -25.75
C VAL A 243 -26.62 -23.73 -24.81
N LEU A 244 -26.27 -22.56 -24.28
CA LEU A 244 -27.10 -21.82 -23.32
C LEU A 244 -28.24 -21.02 -23.96
N LYS A 245 -28.26 -20.84 -25.29
CA LYS A 245 -29.36 -20.16 -26.02
C LYS A 245 -30.74 -20.73 -25.69
N GLY A 246 -30.82 -22.01 -25.30
CA GLY A 246 -32.07 -22.67 -24.90
C GLY A 246 -32.65 -22.19 -23.56
N ASN A 247 -31.88 -21.46 -22.73
CA ASN A 247 -32.35 -20.93 -21.45
C ASN A 247 -31.92 -19.46 -21.28
N GLU A 248 -32.85 -18.54 -21.56
CA GLU A 248 -32.60 -17.10 -21.55
C GLU A 248 -32.01 -16.59 -20.23
N ILE A 249 -32.40 -17.18 -19.10
CA ILE A 249 -31.93 -16.76 -17.78
C ILE A 249 -30.46 -17.15 -17.59
N LEU A 250 -30.10 -18.40 -17.91
CA LEU A 250 -28.72 -18.86 -17.81
C LEU A 250 -27.80 -18.15 -18.82
N TYR A 251 -28.30 -17.89 -20.03
CA TYR A 251 -27.59 -17.13 -21.04
C TYR A 251 -27.25 -15.72 -20.53
N LYS A 252 -28.24 -14.99 -20.01
CA LYS A 252 -28.00 -13.64 -19.49
C LYS A 252 -27.08 -13.61 -18.27
N ILE A 253 -27.17 -14.60 -17.36
CA ILE A 253 -26.30 -14.63 -16.16
C ILE A 253 -24.84 -14.93 -16.52
N PHE A 254 -24.59 -15.93 -17.35
CA PHE A 254 -23.23 -16.39 -17.62
C PHE A 254 -22.56 -15.66 -18.79
N ILE A 255 -23.29 -15.38 -19.87
CA ILE A 255 -22.78 -14.72 -21.09
C ILE A 255 -23.05 -13.21 -21.06
N GLY A 256 -24.25 -12.83 -20.61
CA GLY A 256 -24.66 -11.44 -20.53
C GLY A 256 -25.37 -10.92 -21.78
N THR A 257 -25.32 -9.61 -21.98
CA THR A 257 -25.93 -8.92 -23.13
C THR A 257 -24.94 -8.84 -24.30
N LEU A 258 -25.46 -8.98 -25.52
CA LEU A 258 -24.68 -8.82 -26.73
C LEU A 258 -24.55 -7.32 -27.05
N ILE A 259 -23.36 -6.90 -27.45
CA ILE A 259 -23.10 -5.53 -27.93
C ILE A 259 -22.82 -5.62 -29.41
N ASP A 260 -23.58 -4.87 -30.21
CA ASP A 260 -23.53 -4.93 -31.67
C ASP A 260 -23.66 -6.36 -32.25
N GLY A 261 -24.44 -7.21 -31.56
CA GLY A 261 -24.67 -8.60 -31.95
C GLY A 261 -23.52 -9.58 -31.68
N LYS A 262 -22.46 -9.14 -30.98
CA LYS A 262 -21.31 -9.98 -30.60
C LYS A 262 -21.11 -10.03 -29.09
N ILE A 263 -20.38 -11.05 -28.64
CA ILE A 263 -19.92 -11.14 -27.26
C ILE A 263 -18.72 -10.20 -27.11
N ASP A 264 -18.86 -9.19 -26.28
CA ASP A 264 -17.77 -8.31 -25.88
C ASP A 264 -17.30 -8.74 -24.49
N LEU A 265 -16.10 -9.31 -24.39
CA LEU A 265 -15.54 -9.76 -23.11
C LEU A 265 -15.43 -8.62 -22.09
N PHE A 266 -15.26 -7.38 -22.54
CA PHE A 266 -15.22 -6.24 -21.67
C PHE A 266 -16.61 -5.77 -21.26
N ALA A 267 -17.61 -5.76 -22.15
CA ALA A 267 -18.85 -5.02 -21.91
C ALA A 267 -20.15 -5.85 -21.91
N SER A 268 -20.11 -7.16 -22.24
CA SER A 268 -21.30 -8.03 -22.19
C SER A 268 -21.88 -8.26 -20.80
N LEU A 269 -21.19 -7.89 -19.72
CA LEU A 269 -21.65 -8.00 -18.32
C LEU A 269 -21.90 -9.43 -17.80
N GLY A 270 -21.65 -10.50 -18.55
CA GLY A 270 -21.81 -11.87 -18.07
C GLY A 270 -20.78 -12.28 -17.02
N ALA A 271 -21.14 -13.25 -16.17
CA ALA A 271 -20.23 -13.78 -15.17
C ALA A 271 -18.97 -14.40 -15.80
N LEU A 272 -19.12 -15.15 -16.91
CA LEU A 272 -18.00 -15.79 -17.62
C LEU A 272 -17.33 -14.87 -18.64
N THR A 273 -18.04 -13.86 -19.15
CA THR A 273 -17.45 -12.87 -20.07
C THR A 273 -16.71 -11.81 -19.23
N SER A 274 -17.41 -10.74 -18.87
CA SER A 274 -16.84 -9.61 -18.12
C SER A 274 -16.37 -9.99 -16.72
N GLY A 275 -17.07 -10.90 -16.03
CA GLY A 275 -16.70 -11.33 -14.68
C GLY A 275 -15.37 -12.10 -14.59
N VAL A 276 -14.89 -12.70 -15.68
CA VAL A 276 -13.58 -13.38 -15.75
C VAL A 276 -12.53 -12.52 -16.44
N TYR A 277 -12.89 -11.92 -17.58
CA TYR A 277 -11.96 -11.10 -18.36
C TYR A 277 -11.45 -9.89 -17.58
N ILE A 278 -12.34 -9.13 -16.95
CA ILE A 278 -11.93 -7.89 -16.26
C ILE A 278 -10.92 -8.18 -15.14
N PRO A 279 -11.18 -9.13 -14.21
CA PRO A 279 -10.22 -9.37 -13.13
C PRO A 279 -8.92 -10.01 -13.60
N LEU A 280 -8.97 -10.93 -14.57
CA LEU A 280 -7.81 -11.75 -14.95
C LEU A 280 -6.99 -11.20 -16.11
N ALA A 281 -7.57 -10.40 -17.00
CA ALA A 281 -6.85 -9.71 -18.06
C ALA A 281 -6.53 -8.27 -17.63
N ALA A 282 -7.56 -7.43 -17.55
CA ALA A 282 -7.38 -5.99 -17.36
C ALA A 282 -6.77 -5.66 -15.99
N VAL A 283 -7.41 -6.09 -14.89
CA VAL A 283 -6.98 -5.73 -13.53
C VAL A 283 -5.64 -6.41 -13.19
N LEU A 284 -5.47 -7.68 -13.54
CA LEU A 284 -4.25 -8.42 -13.25
C LEU A 284 -3.02 -7.81 -13.94
N ALA A 285 -3.14 -7.37 -15.20
CA ALA A 285 -2.05 -6.72 -15.93
C ALA A 285 -1.54 -5.47 -15.20
N TYR A 286 -2.46 -4.59 -14.79
CA TYR A 286 -2.10 -3.39 -14.01
C TYR A 286 -1.55 -3.74 -12.63
N ILE A 287 -2.06 -4.77 -11.97
CA ILE A 287 -1.52 -5.25 -10.68
C ILE A 287 -0.08 -5.73 -10.83
N ILE A 288 0.23 -6.48 -11.89
CA ILE A 288 1.59 -6.96 -12.18
C ILE A 288 2.53 -5.77 -12.42
N ALA A 289 2.17 -4.88 -13.34
CA ALA A 289 2.93 -3.69 -13.67
C ALA A 289 3.18 -2.82 -12.42
N PHE A 290 2.12 -2.57 -11.66
CA PHE A 290 2.17 -1.74 -10.48
C PHE A 290 3.06 -2.33 -9.39
N TYR A 291 2.88 -3.61 -9.02
CA TYR A 291 3.68 -4.20 -7.93
C TYR A 291 5.13 -4.44 -8.31
N LEU A 292 5.44 -4.60 -9.60
CA LEU A 292 6.81 -4.61 -10.09
C LEU A 292 7.51 -3.27 -9.81
N ILE A 293 6.89 -2.15 -10.22
CA ILE A 293 7.46 -0.81 -10.00
C ILE A 293 7.46 -0.42 -8.52
N LEU A 294 6.39 -0.72 -7.78
CA LEU A 294 6.35 -0.46 -6.34
C LEU A 294 7.43 -1.26 -5.61
N GLY A 295 7.67 -2.53 -5.98
CA GLY A 295 8.75 -3.34 -5.40
C GLY A 295 10.13 -2.74 -5.65
N ILE A 296 10.36 -2.15 -6.83
CA ILE A 296 11.60 -1.43 -7.16
C ILE A 296 11.76 -0.17 -6.27
N LEU A 297 10.70 0.64 -6.12
CA LEU A 297 10.74 1.87 -5.29
C LEU A 297 10.85 1.56 -3.79
N GLU A 298 10.26 0.46 -3.35
CA GLU A 298 10.31 -0.04 -1.96
C GLU A 298 11.73 -0.52 -1.64
N ASP A 299 12.27 -1.43 -2.45
CA ASP A 299 13.61 -2.02 -2.24
C ASP A 299 14.74 -1.01 -2.51
N SER A 300 14.49 0.04 -3.31
CA SER A 300 15.46 1.11 -3.49
C SER A 300 15.57 2.02 -2.27
N GLY A 301 14.59 2.03 -1.36
CA GLY A 301 14.53 2.98 -0.24
C GLY A 301 13.97 4.35 -0.61
N TYR A 302 13.27 4.46 -1.76
CA TYR A 302 12.65 5.73 -2.18
C TYR A 302 11.35 6.01 -1.40
N LEU A 303 10.50 5.00 -1.21
CA LEU A 303 9.20 5.19 -0.51
C LEU A 303 9.36 5.76 0.91
N PRO A 304 10.30 5.29 1.76
CA PRO A 304 10.53 5.88 3.08
C PRO A 304 10.87 7.39 3.02
N ARG A 305 11.66 7.83 2.04
CA ARG A 305 12.01 9.25 1.87
C ARG A 305 10.81 10.08 1.45
N LEU A 306 10.02 9.53 0.52
CA LEU A 306 8.77 10.16 0.09
C LEU A 306 7.79 10.30 1.26
N ASN A 307 7.73 9.31 2.16
CA ASN A 307 6.91 9.39 3.36
C ASN A 307 7.37 10.57 4.25
N VAL A 308 8.66 10.70 4.55
CA VAL A 308 9.18 11.82 5.35
C VAL A 308 8.88 13.17 4.71
N LEU A 309 9.09 13.29 3.40
CA LEU A 309 8.82 14.53 2.65
C LEU A 309 7.35 14.95 2.71
N THR A 310 6.44 13.98 2.69
CA THR A 310 4.99 14.21 2.63
C THR A 310 4.31 14.20 3.99
N ASP A 311 5.05 13.86 5.06
CA ASP A 311 4.52 13.72 6.41
C ASP A 311 3.79 14.98 6.89
N SER A 312 4.43 16.15 6.77
CA SER A 312 3.82 17.43 7.16
C SER A 312 2.55 17.78 6.38
N ILE A 313 2.41 17.29 5.14
CA ILE A 313 1.20 17.50 4.32
C ILE A 313 0.10 16.55 4.80
N PHE A 314 0.42 15.27 4.98
CA PHE A 314 -0.54 14.26 5.40
C PHE A 314 -1.03 14.46 6.84
N HIS A 315 -0.20 15.03 7.71
CA HIS A 315 -0.59 15.32 9.09
C HIS A 315 -1.75 16.33 9.17
N LYS A 316 -1.88 17.22 8.18
CA LYS A 316 -3.05 18.12 8.05
C LYS A 316 -4.35 17.37 7.76
N PHE A 317 -4.26 16.25 7.05
CA PHE A 317 -5.37 15.33 6.78
C PHE A 317 -5.59 14.31 7.90
N GLY A 318 -4.84 14.37 8.99
CA GLY A 318 -4.93 13.40 10.08
C GLY A 318 -4.30 12.04 9.75
N LEU A 319 -3.37 12.03 8.78
CA LEU A 319 -2.63 10.86 8.32
C LEU A 319 -1.13 11.08 8.56
N HIS A 320 -0.34 10.01 8.59
CA HIS A 320 1.12 10.10 8.51
C HIS A 320 1.61 10.08 7.07
N GLY A 321 2.88 10.42 6.85
CA GLY A 321 3.53 10.39 5.54
C GLY A 321 3.39 9.07 4.79
N PHE A 322 3.20 7.95 5.48
CA PHE A 322 2.88 6.65 4.88
C PHE A 322 1.59 6.64 4.03
N GLY A 323 0.71 7.63 4.21
CA GLY A 323 -0.50 7.78 3.39
C GLY A 323 -0.25 8.12 1.94
N ILE A 324 0.96 8.57 1.59
CA ILE A 324 1.34 8.79 0.19
C ILE A 324 1.33 7.47 -0.60
N VAL A 325 1.73 6.34 0.02
CA VAL A 325 1.81 5.05 -0.65
C VAL A 325 0.43 4.57 -1.11
N PRO A 326 -0.61 4.49 -0.23
CA PRO A 326 -1.98 4.22 -0.64
C PRO A 326 -2.53 5.22 -1.67
N ALA A 327 -2.23 6.53 -1.54
CA ALA A 327 -2.70 7.56 -2.46
C ALA A 327 -2.19 7.33 -3.90
N ILE A 328 -0.89 7.07 -4.05
CA ILE A 328 -0.27 6.74 -5.34
C ILE A 328 -0.83 5.43 -5.89
N LEU A 329 -0.92 4.41 -5.04
CA LEU A 329 -1.53 3.14 -5.40
C LEU A 329 -2.96 3.31 -5.94
N GLY A 330 -3.76 4.14 -5.29
CA GLY A 330 -5.16 4.39 -5.66
C GLY A 330 -5.35 5.07 -7.00
N LEU A 331 -4.43 5.97 -7.36
CA LEU A 331 -4.38 6.60 -8.69
C LEU A 331 -4.15 5.55 -9.80
N GLY A 332 -3.47 4.44 -9.49
CA GLY A 332 -3.38 3.29 -10.38
C GLY A 332 -4.64 2.45 -10.31
N CYS A 333 -4.85 1.77 -9.19
CA CYS A 333 -6.06 1.01 -8.90
C CYS A 333 -6.43 1.16 -7.43
N ARG A 334 -7.71 1.48 -7.15
CA ARG A 334 -8.20 1.67 -5.78
C ARG A 334 -8.12 0.38 -4.94
N VAL A 335 -8.21 -0.79 -5.57
CA VAL A 335 -8.10 -2.11 -4.91
C VAL A 335 -6.77 -2.28 -4.14
N PRO A 336 -5.59 -2.25 -4.79
CA PRO A 336 -4.32 -2.35 -4.07
C PRO A 336 -4.05 -1.11 -3.20
N GLY A 337 -4.60 0.07 -3.52
CA GLY A 337 -4.55 1.25 -2.66
C GLY A 337 -5.23 1.04 -1.31
N VAL A 338 -6.47 0.53 -1.31
CA VAL A 338 -7.19 0.18 -0.08
C VAL A 338 -6.46 -0.91 0.70
N MET A 339 -5.90 -1.93 0.03
CA MET A 339 -5.10 -2.96 0.71
C MET A 339 -3.84 -2.40 1.38
N ALA A 340 -3.21 -1.38 0.81
CA ALA A 340 -2.02 -0.76 1.41
C ALA A 340 -2.33 0.13 2.61
N THR A 341 -3.59 0.50 2.85
CA THR A 341 -3.99 1.19 4.10
C THR A 341 -3.84 0.32 5.35
N ARG A 342 -3.51 -0.96 5.19
CA ARG A 342 -3.06 -1.80 6.31
C ARG A 342 -1.82 -1.27 7.00
N VAL A 343 -1.03 -0.42 6.32
CA VAL A 343 0.14 0.24 6.90
C VAL A 343 -0.22 1.27 8.00
N PHE A 344 -1.50 1.62 8.16
CA PHE A 344 -1.92 2.50 9.25
C PHE A 344 -2.26 1.71 10.51
N GLU A 345 -1.68 2.11 11.65
CA GLU A 345 -1.93 1.48 12.96
C GLU A 345 -3.29 1.85 13.51
N THR A 346 -3.70 3.11 13.35
CA THR A 346 -4.94 3.59 13.97
C THR A 346 -6.13 3.48 13.04
N ARG A 347 -7.29 3.12 13.62
CA ARG A 347 -8.57 3.06 12.89
C ARG A 347 -8.89 4.38 12.20
N LYS A 348 -8.60 5.53 12.83
CA LYS A 348 -8.83 6.86 12.28
C LYS A 348 -8.10 7.03 10.96
N GLN A 349 -6.79 6.78 10.94
CA GLN A 349 -5.96 6.95 9.74
C GLN A 349 -6.42 6.05 8.61
N ARG A 350 -6.65 4.78 8.91
CA ARG A 350 -7.13 3.81 7.93
C ARG A 350 -8.48 4.21 7.34
N PHE A 351 -9.42 4.65 8.17
CA PHE A 351 -10.73 5.13 7.72
C PHE A 351 -10.62 6.34 6.80
N ILE A 352 -9.84 7.35 7.20
CA ILE A 352 -9.64 8.58 6.42
C ILE A 352 -9.02 8.23 5.06
N ALA A 353 -7.93 7.46 5.05
CA ALA A 353 -7.24 7.09 3.82
C ALA A 353 -8.16 6.31 2.86
N ILE A 354 -8.86 5.27 3.33
CA ILE A 354 -9.77 4.51 2.48
C ILE A 354 -10.88 5.41 1.91
N THR A 355 -11.45 6.30 2.72
CA THR A 355 -12.51 7.22 2.29
C THR A 355 -12.01 8.20 1.22
N MET A 356 -10.83 8.77 1.42
CA MET A 356 -10.20 9.68 0.44
C MET A 356 -9.89 8.98 -0.88
N LEU A 357 -9.37 7.74 -0.83
CA LEU A 357 -9.12 6.92 -2.01
C LEU A 357 -10.40 6.59 -2.79
N ALA A 358 -11.48 6.26 -2.07
CA ALA A 358 -12.74 5.86 -2.67
C ALA A 358 -13.50 7.02 -3.33
N ILE A 359 -13.41 8.22 -2.75
CA ILE A 359 -14.18 9.39 -3.19
C ILE A 359 -13.37 10.25 -4.17
N SER A 360 -12.15 10.66 -3.81
CA SER A 360 -11.50 11.77 -4.51
C SER A 360 -10.41 11.36 -5.50
N VAL A 361 -9.91 10.13 -5.41
CA VAL A 361 -8.77 9.66 -6.23
C VAL A 361 -9.27 8.89 -7.46
N PRO A 362 -9.16 9.42 -8.69
CA PRO A 362 -9.51 8.67 -9.89
C PRO A 362 -8.47 7.57 -10.15
N CYS A 363 -8.90 6.34 -10.47
CA CYS A 363 -7.98 5.27 -10.86
C CYS A 363 -7.52 5.43 -12.32
N ALA A 364 -6.50 4.66 -12.74
CA ALA A 364 -5.91 4.76 -14.07
C ALA A 364 -6.93 4.55 -15.21
N ALA A 365 -7.87 3.62 -15.02
CA ALA A 365 -8.94 3.40 -15.98
C ALA A 365 -9.88 4.62 -16.09
N GLN A 366 -10.18 5.28 -14.96
CA GLN A 366 -11.02 6.49 -14.96
C GLN A 366 -10.30 7.69 -15.51
N THR A 367 -9.01 7.88 -15.19
CA THR A 367 -8.23 8.98 -15.75
C THR A 367 -8.10 8.82 -17.26
N ALA A 368 -7.82 7.61 -17.76
CA ALA A 368 -7.80 7.31 -19.19
C ALA A 368 -9.16 7.55 -19.85
N ALA A 369 -10.25 7.08 -19.24
CA ALA A 369 -11.60 7.27 -19.78
C ALA A 369 -11.96 8.77 -19.83
N LEU A 370 -11.67 9.54 -18.78
CA LEU A 370 -11.90 11.00 -18.78
C LEU A 370 -11.05 11.68 -19.85
N LEU A 371 -9.76 11.35 -19.98
CA LEU A 371 -8.91 11.88 -21.04
C LEU A 371 -9.50 11.59 -22.43
N SER A 372 -10.01 10.38 -22.66
CA SER A 372 -10.65 10.01 -23.92
C SER A 372 -11.95 10.78 -24.18
N LEU A 373 -12.79 10.97 -23.16
CA LEU A 373 -14.03 11.74 -23.27
C LEU A 373 -13.75 13.21 -23.62
N TRP A 374 -12.77 13.81 -22.94
CA TRP A 374 -12.38 15.21 -23.15
C TRP A 374 -11.60 15.43 -24.45
N ALA A 375 -10.90 14.40 -24.96
CA ALA A 375 -10.25 14.44 -26.26
C ALA A 375 -11.24 14.58 -27.45
N LEU A 376 -12.51 14.24 -27.25
CA LEU A 376 -13.58 14.45 -28.23
C LEU A 376 -14.08 15.90 -28.27
N THR A 377 -13.68 16.73 -27.31
CA THR A 377 -14.08 18.14 -27.22
C THR A 377 -12.99 19.04 -27.82
N GLU A 378 -13.38 20.16 -28.43
CA GLU A 378 -12.42 21.13 -28.99
C GLU A 378 -11.54 21.82 -27.93
N ASN A 379 -11.91 21.72 -26.63
CA ASN A 379 -11.20 22.39 -25.53
C ASN A 379 -10.70 21.38 -24.48
N PHE A 380 -9.70 20.58 -24.83
CA PHE A 380 -9.07 19.61 -23.92
C PHE A 380 -8.59 20.21 -22.58
N ASN A 381 -8.23 21.51 -22.55
CA ASN A 381 -7.72 22.19 -21.37
C ASN A 381 -8.67 22.17 -20.16
N TYR A 382 -9.98 21.99 -20.35
CA TYR A 382 -10.94 21.94 -19.24
C TYR A 382 -10.82 20.69 -18.38
N ILE A 383 -10.13 19.65 -18.87
CA ILE A 383 -9.82 18.49 -18.02
C ILE A 383 -8.94 18.87 -16.82
N CYS A 384 -8.08 19.89 -16.95
CA CYS A 384 -7.28 20.41 -15.84
C CYS A 384 -8.18 21.02 -14.75
N VAL A 385 -9.31 21.62 -15.13
CA VAL A 385 -10.31 22.14 -14.18
C VAL A 385 -10.97 20.99 -13.41
N VAL A 386 -11.32 19.90 -14.09
CA VAL A 386 -11.87 18.69 -13.45
C VAL A 386 -10.89 18.13 -12.41
N PHE A 387 -9.61 17.96 -12.77
CA PHE A 387 -8.59 17.49 -11.83
C PHE A 387 -8.32 18.47 -10.68
N ALA A 388 -8.36 19.78 -10.93
CA ALA A 388 -8.23 20.80 -9.89
C ALA A 388 -9.40 20.74 -8.89
N ILE A 389 -10.64 20.56 -9.37
CA ILE A 389 -11.81 20.36 -8.52
C ILE A 389 -11.66 19.09 -7.68
N LEU A 390 -11.23 17.97 -8.28
CA LEU A 390 -11.02 16.72 -7.55
C LEU A 390 -9.94 16.85 -6.47
N LEU A 391 -8.84 17.55 -6.76
CA LEU A 391 -7.80 17.85 -5.79
C LEU A 391 -8.34 18.72 -4.64
N PHE A 392 -9.16 19.73 -4.96
CA PHE A 392 -9.78 20.58 -3.96
C PHE A 392 -10.72 19.78 -3.04
N ILE A 393 -11.53 18.89 -3.61
CA ILE A 393 -12.40 17.97 -2.85
C ILE A 393 -11.56 17.03 -1.98
N TYR A 394 -10.44 16.50 -2.49
CA TYR A 394 -9.51 15.67 -1.72
C TYR A 394 -9.01 16.43 -0.47
N VAL A 395 -8.56 17.68 -0.65
CA VAL A 395 -8.04 18.51 0.45
C VAL A 395 -9.13 18.82 1.48
N ILE A 396 -10.30 19.27 1.05
CA ILE A 396 -11.40 19.63 1.96
C ILE A 396 -11.88 18.40 2.74
N ASN A 397 -12.14 17.29 2.05
CA ASN A 397 -12.64 16.08 2.71
C ASN A 397 -11.60 15.53 3.70
N GLY A 398 -10.30 15.58 3.38
CA GLY A 398 -9.26 15.18 4.32
C GLY A 398 -9.27 16.00 5.62
N ILE A 399 -9.38 17.32 5.51
CA ILE A 399 -9.43 18.22 6.69
C ILE A 399 -10.73 17.99 7.49
N LEU A 400 -11.86 17.86 6.79
CA LEU A 400 -13.17 17.64 7.40
C LEU A 400 -13.20 16.32 8.17
N LEU A 401 -12.72 15.25 7.55
CA LEU A 401 -12.63 13.92 8.17
C LEU A 401 -11.70 13.92 9.38
N ASN A 402 -10.54 14.59 9.30
CA ASN A 402 -9.63 14.70 10.44
C ASN A 402 -10.30 15.37 11.66
N LYS A 403 -11.15 16.38 11.42
CA LYS A 403 -11.88 17.10 12.47
C LYS A 403 -13.00 16.26 13.10
N PHE A 404 -13.74 15.48 12.30
CA PHE A 404 -14.89 14.72 12.81
C PHE A 404 -14.55 13.32 13.32
N ILE A 405 -13.54 12.66 12.77
CA ILE A 405 -13.15 11.31 13.18
C ILE A 405 -12.20 11.38 14.37
N LYS A 406 -12.65 10.83 15.50
CA LYS A 406 -11.87 10.74 16.74
C LYS A 406 -10.75 9.69 16.63
N GLY A 407 -9.59 9.99 17.22
CA GLY A 407 -8.43 9.10 17.26
C GLY A 407 -7.11 9.87 17.16
N GLU A 408 -6.03 9.22 17.56
CA GLU A 408 -4.67 9.76 17.52
C GLU A 408 -3.94 9.36 16.24
N SER A 409 -2.92 10.15 15.89
CA SER A 409 -1.96 9.89 14.84
C SER A 409 -0.57 9.84 15.49
N PRO A 410 -0.08 8.66 15.92
CA PRO A 410 1.14 8.56 16.72
C PRO A 410 2.39 8.91 15.89
N GLU A 411 3.19 9.89 16.29
CA GLU A 411 4.38 10.29 15.53
C GLU A 411 5.35 9.11 15.36
N ILE A 412 5.58 8.68 14.12
CA ILE A 412 6.50 7.58 13.81
C ILE A 412 7.91 8.16 13.69
N LEU A 413 8.80 7.79 14.62
CA LEU A 413 10.24 8.03 14.47
C LEU A 413 10.81 7.10 13.38
N LEU A 414 10.73 7.55 12.12
CA LEU A 414 11.21 6.81 10.96
C LEU A 414 12.70 7.10 10.72
N GLU A 415 13.57 6.10 10.92
CA GLU A 415 14.92 6.15 10.39
C GLU A 415 14.89 5.95 8.86
N ILE A 416 15.46 6.90 8.10
CA ILE A 416 15.45 6.85 6.64
C ILE A 416 16.53 5.87 6.16
N PRO A 417 16.18 4.77 5.46
CA PRO A 417 17.17 3.85 4.92
C PRO A 417 17.99 4.50 3.78
N PRO A 418 19.26 4.09 3.61
CA PRO A 418 20.10 4.55 2.48
C PRO A 418 19.54 4.05 1.14
N TYR A 419 19.88 4.71 0.02
CA TYR A 419 19.52 4.16 -1.30
C TYR A 419 20.24 2.84 -1.52
N ARG A 420 19.48 1.82 -1.90
CA ARG A 420 20.01 0.49 -2.22
C ARG A 420 19.63 0.11 -3.64
N LYS A 421 20.43 -0.77 -4.25
CA LYS A 421 20.09 -1.33 -5.57
C LYS A 421 19.11 -2.49 -5.35
N PRO A 422 17.91 -2.47 -5.95
CA PRO A 422 16.94 -3.54 -5.78
C PRO A 422 17.43 -4.82 -6.46
N THR A 423 17.35 -5.96 -5.76
CA THR A 423 17.70 -7.28 -6.31
C THR A 423 16.51 -7.85 -7.05
N LEU A 424 16.66 -8.10 -8.36
CA LEU A 424 15.56 -8.56 -9.23
C LEU A 424 14.84 -9.81 -8.69
N MET A 425 15.58 -10.76 -8.11
CA MET A 425 15.03 -12.00 -7.58
C MET A 425 14.11 -11.78 -6.37
N VAL A 426 14.41 -10.79 -5.53
CA VAL A 426 13.57 -10.41 -4.38
C VAL A 426 12.30 -9.74 -4.88
N VAL A 427 12.44 -8.79 -5.81
CA VAL A 427 11.31 -8.08 -6.43
C VAL A 427 10.34 -9.07 -7.09
N LEU A 428 10.84 -10.02 -7.89
CA LEU A 428 10.01 -11.03 -8.55
C LEU A 428 9.32 -11.99 -7.56
N LYS A 429 10.01 -12.39 -6.49
CA LYS A 429 9.41 -13.23 -5.44
C LYS A 429 8.29 -12.47 -4.71
N LYS A 430 8.50 -11.19 -4.37
CA LYS A 430 7.46 -10.31 -3.80
C LYS A 430 6.26 -10.17 -4.74
N LEU A 431 6.52 -9.91 -6.02
CA LEU A 431 5.49 -9.80 -7.05
C LEU A 431 4.63 -11.08 -7.13
N TRP A 432 5.27 -12.25 -7.22
CA TRP A 432 4.57 -13.54 -7.30
C TRP A 432 3.66 -13.78 -6.08
N MET A 433 4.14 -13.47 -4.87
CA MET A 433 3.32 -13.58 -3.66
C MET A 433 2.08 -12.69 -3.73
N ARG A 434 2.21 -11.43 -4.19
CA ARG A 434 1.10 -10.48 -4.31
C ARG A 434 0.10 -10.90 -5.39
N VAL A 435 0.58 -11.36 -6.54
CA VAL A 435 -0.25 -11.91 -7.63
C VAL A 435 -1.04 -13.14 -7.17
N LYS A 436 -0.40 -14.08 -6.46
CA LYS A 436 -1.06 -15.26 -5.89
C LYS A 436 -2.19 -14.86 -4.93
N VAL A 437 -1.96 -13.87 -4.07
CA VAL A 437 -2.99 -13.36 -3.16
C VAL A 437 -4.17 -12.78 -3.93
N PHE A 438 -3.94 -12.03 -5.00
CA PHE A 438 -5.01 -11.51 -5.84
C PHE A 438 -5.85 -12.62 -6.49
N ILE A 439 -5.20 -13.61 -7.14
CA ILE A 439 -5.89 -14.70 -7.84
C ILE A 439 -6.72 -15.56 -6.87
N PHE A 440 -6.21 -15.87 -5.68
CA PHE A 440 -6.92 -16.79 -4.78
C PHE A 440 -7.85 -16.10 -3.78
N LYS A 441 -7.63 -14.82 -3.44
CA LYS A 441 -8.44 -14.11 -2.43
C LYS A 441 -9.28 -12.97 -2.99
N ALA A 442 -8.78 -12.22 -3.96
CA ALA A 442 -9.51 -11.05 -4.48
C ALA A 442 -10.40 -11.41 -5.67
N PHE A 443 -9.90 -12.20 -6.61
CA PHE A 443 -10.66 -12.61 -7.80
C PHE A 443 -12.02 -13.24 -7.48
N PRO A 444 -12.17 -14.20 -6.54
CA PRO A 444 -13.49 -14.80 -6.25
C PRO A 444 -14.51 -13.77 -5.75
N ILE A 445 -14.06 -12.79 -4.97
CA ILE A 445 -14.93 -11.73 -4.45
C ILE A 445 -15.38 -10.81 -5.58
N ILE A 446 -14.46 -10.43 -6.47
CA ILE A 446 -14.77 -9.57 -7.62
C ILE A 446 -15.71 -10.30 -8.59
N PHE A 447 -15.43 -11.57 -8.89
CA PHE A 447 -16.28 -12.41 -9.74
C PHE A 447 -17.71 -12.51 -9.20
N LEU A 448 -17.87 -12.81 -7.90
CA LEU A 448 -19.19 -12.85 -7.25
C LEU A 448 -19.88 -11.49 -7.26
N GLY A 449 -19.12 -10.41 -7.11
CA GLY A 449 -19.63 -9.05 -7.23
C GLY A 449 -20.23 -8.80 -8.62
N VAL A 450 -19.46 -9.03 -9.69
CA VAL A 450 -19.93 -8.82 -11.07
C VAL A 450 -21.13 -9.71 -11.38
N MET A 451 -21.13 -10.97 -10.93
CA MET A 451 -22.26 -11.88 -11.10
C MET A 451 -23.53 -11.35 -10.39
N LEU A 452 -23.41 -10.86 -9.15
CA LEU A 452 -24.53 -10.26 -8.44
C LEU A 452 -25.08 -9.04 -9.19
N LEU A 453 -24.20 -8.20 -9.74
CA LEU A 453 -24.63 -7.02 -10.49
C LEU A 453 -25.36 -7.37 -11.78
N ASN A 454 -24.85 -8.36 -12.53
CA ASN A 454 -25.56 -8.85 -13.70
C ASN A 454 -26.95 -9.36 -13.33
N ILE A 455 -27.10 -10.09 -12.22
CA ILE A 455 -28.41 -10.54 -11.75
C ILE A 455 -29.34 -9.36 -11.45
N LEU A 456 -28.83 -8.30 -10.80
CA LEU A 456 -29.61 -7.09 -10.52
C LEU A 456 -30.03 -6.35 -11.81
N ASP A 457 -29.16 -6.36 -12.81
CA ASP A 457 -29.42 -5.78 -14.14
C ASP A 457 -30.51 -6.57 -14.89
N ILE A 458 -30.44 -7.90 -14.88
CA ILE A 458 -31.48 -8.78 -15.46
C ILE A 458 -32.85 -8.55 -14.81
N ILE A 459 -32.89 -8.31 -13.49
CA ILE A 459 -34.13 -8.03 -12.75
C ILE A 459 -34.70 -6.64 -13.11
N GLY A 460 -33.95 -5.80 -13.83
CA GLY A 460 -34.33 -4.43 -14.18
C GLY A 460 -34.21 -3.45 -13.00
N LEU A 461 -33.52 -3.84 -11.92
CA LEU A 461 -33.36 -2.98 -10.75
C LEU A 461 -32.45 -1.78 -11.07
N THR A 462 -31.49 -1.95 -11.98
CA THR A 462 -30.61 -0.89 -12.47
C THR A 462 -31.39 0.19 -13.20
N ASP A 463 -32.32 -0.18 -14.07
CA ASP A 463 -33.21 0.74 -14.79
C ASP A 463 -34.16 1.48 -13.84
N ILE A 464 -34.75 0.77 -12.87
CA ILE A 464 -35.61 1.39 -11.84
C ILE A 464 -34.82 2.41 -11.02
N LEU A 465 -33.58 2.08 -10.62
CA LEU A 465 -32.70 2.99 -9.90
C LEU A 465 -32.32 4.20 -10.75
N ALA A 466 -32.14 4.01 -12.07
CA ALA A 466 -31.87 5.11 -13.00
C ALA A 466 -33.06 6.06 -13.11
N ILE A 467 -34.29 5.55 -13.29
CA ILE A 467 -35.52 6.35 -13.36
C ILE A 467 -35.73 7.14 -12.05
N ILE A 468 -35.51 6.51 -10.90
CA ILE A 468 -35.60 7.19 -9.59
C ILE A 468 -34.51 8.27 -9.47
N ALA A 469 -33.34 8.04 -10.06
CA ALA A 469 -32.23 8.99 -10.04
C ALA A 469 -32.39 10.15 -11.05
N GLU A 470 -33.20 10.02 -12.11
CA GLU A 470 -33.38 11.09 -13.11
C GLU A 470 -33.81 12.42 -12.50
N THR A 471 -34.92 12.45 -11.74
CA THR A 471 -35.45 13.69 -11.16
C THR A 471 -34.48 14.35 -10.17
N PRO A 472 -33.85 13.62 -9.22
CA PRO A 472 -32.77 14.18 -8.39
C PRO A 472 -31.60 14.73 -9.20
N PHE A 473 -31.18 14.05 -10.28
CA PHE A 473 -30.01 14.46 -11.05
C PHE A 473 -30.27 15.74 -11.84
N GLU A 474 -31.46 15.91 -12.40
CA GLU A 474 -31.87 17.13 -13.10
C GLU A 474 -32.01 18.31 -12.11
N ILE A 475 -32.70 18.11 -10.99
CA ILE A 475 -32.94 19.16 -10.00
C ILE A 475 -31.68 19.55 -9.24
N LEU A 476 -30.92 18.58 -8.70
CA LEU A 476 -29.73 18.87 -7.90
C LEU A 476 -28.51 19.22 -8.74
N PHE A 477 -28.29 18.54 -9.87
CA PHE A 477 -27.04 18.65 -10.64
C PHE A 477 -27.20 19.39 -11.97
N GLY A 478 -28.43 19.65 -12.42
CA GLY A 478 -28.68 20.37 -13.68
C GLY A 478 -28.32 19.54 -14.91
N LEU A 479 -28.30 18.21 -14.78
CA LEU A 479 -27.95 17.29 -15.86
C LEU A 479 -29.22 16.80 -16.57
N PRO A 480 -29.17 16.60 -17.91
CA PRO A 480 -30.30 16.04 -18.63
C PRO A 480 -30.60 14.61 -18.17
N ALA A 481 -31.87 14.20 -18.20
CA ALA A 481 -32.31 12.86 -17.76
C ALA A 481 -31.50 11.71 -18.41
N VAL A 482 -31.10 11.88 -19.67
CA VAL A 482 -30.28 10.89 -20.40
C VAL A 482 -28.89 10.67 -19.78
N ALA A 483 -28.37 11.63 -19.00
CA ALA A 483 -27.10 11.51 -18.28
C ALA A 483 -27.25 10.85 -16.89
N ALA A 484 -28.47 10.67 -16.38
CA ALA A 484 -28.72 10.03 -15.09
C ALA A 484 -28.39 8.53 -15.12
N LEU A 485 -28.72 7.83 -16.21
CA LEU A 485 -28.42 6.40 -16.37
C LEU A 485 -26.90 6.11 -16.34
N PRO A 486 -26.04 6.77 -17.14
CA PRO A 486 -24.58 6.63 -17.02
C PRO A 486 -24.06 6.86 -15.60
N LEU A 487 -24.57 7.88 -14.90
CA LEU A 487 -24.07 8.24 -13.56
C LEU A 487 -24.57 7.30 -12.46
N ALA A 488 -25.82 6.86 -12.54
CA ALA A 488 -26.42 5.92 -11.60
C ALA A 488 -25.80 4.52 -11.72
N THR A 489 -25.59 4.06 -12.97
CA THR A 489 -24.89 2.79 -13.25
C THR A 489 -23.39 2.87 -12.98
N GLY A 490 -22.83 4.09 -12.88
CA GLY A 490 -21.44 4.32 -12.51
C GLY A 490 -21.03 3.73 -11.17
N PHE A 491 -21.93 3.59 -10.18
CA PHE A 491 -21.66 2.85 -8.94
C PHE A 491 -21.17 1.42 -9.22
N LEU A 492 -21.78 0.78 -10.21
CA LEU A 492 -21.49 -0.60 -10.58
C LEU A 492 -20.19 -0.69 -11.37
N ARG A 493 -20.00 0.24 -12.31
CA ARG A 493 -18.84 0.26 -13.20
C ARG A 493 -18.53 1.65 -13.76
N LYS A 494 -17.71 2.39 -13.03
CA LYS A 494 -17.43 3.82 -13.29
C LYS A 494 -16.78 4.12 -14.63
N GLU A 495 -15.91 3.25 -15.14
CA GLU A 495 -15.26 3.47 -16.44
C GLU A 495 -16.24 3.32 -17.61
N LEU A 496 -17.23 2.40 -17.51
CA LEU A 496 -18.33 2.31 -18.47
C LEU A 496 -19.22 3.54 -18.42
N ALA A 497 -19.48 4.11 -17.24
CA ALA A 497 -20.24 5.35 -17.13
C ALA A 497 -19.64 6.47 -17.98
N VAL A 498 -18.30 6.61 -17.97
CA VAL A 498 -17.62 7.58 -18.85
C VAL A 498 -17.78 7.22 -20.32
N GLY A 499 -17.69 5.94 -20.68
CA GLY A 499 -17.98 5.46 -22.04
C GLY A 499 -19.41 5.76 -22.50
N MET A 500 -20.40 5.62 -21.62
CA MET A 500 -21.81 5.93 -21.90
C MET A 500 -22.08 7.44 -21.99
N LEU A 501 -21.18 8.30 -21.51
CA LEU A 501 -21.24 9.75 -21.74
C LEU A 501 -20.74 10.14 -23.14
N ILE A 502 -19.93 9.31 -23.81
CA ILE A 502 -19.36 9.62 -25.14
C ILE A 502 -20.46 9.93 -26.18
N PRO A 503 -21.51 9.10 -26.35
CA PRO A 503 -22.58 9.40 -27.31
C PRO A 503 -23.31 10.71 -26.99
N LEU A 504 -23.43 11.06 -25.70
CA LEU A 504 -24.09 12.30 -25.25
C LEU A 504 -23.26 13.55 -25.53
N VAL A 505 -21.93 13.43 -25.48
CA VAL A 505 -21.01 14.50 -25.90
C VAL A 505 -21.04 14.67 -27.41
N VAL A 506 -20.96 13.56 -28.17
CA VAL A 506 -20.96 13.61 -29.65
C VAL A 506 -22.27 14.14 -30.21
N SER A 507 -23.41 13.82 -29.59
CA SER A 507 -24.73 14.35 -29.96
C SER A 507 -24.98 15.80 -29.52
N GLY A 508 -24.06 16.40 -28.77
CA GLY A 508 -24.22 17.77 -28.24
C GLY A 508 -25.28 17.90 -27.14
N ALA A 509 -25.71 16.78 -26.54
CA ALA A 509 -26.73 16.78 -25.49
C ALA A 509 -26.23 17.33 -24.14
N LEU A 510 -24.91 17.38 -23.94
CA LEU A 510 -24.26 17.92 -22.74
C LEU A 510 -23.53 19.22 -23.05
N ASN A 511 -23.88 20.28 -22.33
CA ASN A 511 -23.11 21.53 -22.34
C ASN A 511 -21.76 21.35 -21.62
N MET A 512 -20.79 22.23 -21.91
CA MET A 512 -19.45 22.17 -21.34
C MET A 512 -19.44 22.16 -19.80
N GLN A 513 -20.29 22.98 -19.19
CA GLN A 513 -20.47 23.05 -17.73
C GLN A 513 -21.03 21.73 -17.16
N GLN A 514 -22.03 21.17 -17.83
CA GLN A 514 -22.64 19.88 -17.47
C GLN A 514 -21.64 18.73 -17.63
N LEU A 515 -20.75 18.80 -18.64
CA LEU A 515 -19.69 17.80 -18.83
C LEU A 515 -18.66 17.84 -17.70
N ILE A 516 -18.31 19.02 -17.18
CA ILE A 516 -17.46 19.16 -15.99
C ILE A 516 -18.15 18.53 -14.78
N ILE A 517 -19.43 18.87 -14.54
CA ILE A 517 -20.23 18.33 -13.43
C ILE A 517 -20.30 16.80 -13.52
N ALA A 518 -20.67 16.26 -14.68
CA ALA A 518 -20.74 14.82 -14.91
C ALA A 518 -19.39 14.14 -14.69
N SER A 519 -18.29 14.71 -15.21
CA SER A 519 -16.94 14.17 -15.04
C SER A 519 -16.53 14.07 -13.56
N VAL A 520 -16.78 15.14 -12.78
CA VAL A 520 -16.48 15.15 -11.34
C VAL A 520 -17.38 14.15 -10.61
N LEU A 521 -18.69 14.14 -10.91
CA LEU A 521 -19.65 13.23 -10.32
C LEU A 521 -19.27 11.77 -10.54
N VAL A 522 -18.88 11.34 -11.74
CA VAL A 522 -18.44 9.95 -11.99
C VAL A 522 -17.31 9.54 -11.02
N VAL A 523 -16.34 10.43 -10.80
CA VAL A 523 -15.19 10.13 -9.93
C VAL A 523 -15.58 10.06 -8.47
N ILE A 524 -16.39 11.02 -7.98
CA ILE A 524 -16.79 11.10 -6.56
C ILE A 524 -17.94 10.16 -6.18
N THR A 525 -18.64 9.60 -7.17
CA THR A 525 -19.69 8.61 -6.94
C THR A 525 -19.11 7.37 -6.23
N PHE A 526 -19.95 6.47 -5.76
CA PHE A 526 -19.55 5.32 -4.97
C PHE A 526 -18.51 4.40 -5.67
N PRO A 527 -17.46 3.89 -4.98
CA PRO A 527 -16.37 3.12 -5.59
C PRO A 527 -16.82 1.85 -6.32
N CYS A 528 -16.00 1.35 -7.27
CA CYS A 528 -16.32 0.14 -8.01
C CYS A 528 -16.48 -1.08 -7.09
N ILE A 529 -17.22 -2.09 -7.55
CA ILE A 529 -17.56 -3.26 -6.73
C ILE A 529 -16.33 -3.98 -6.16
N ALA A 530 -15.23 -4.05 -6.91
CA ALA A 530 -13.98 -4.64 -6.46
C ALA A 530 -13.39 -3.87 -5.27
N THR A 531 -13.39 -2.54 -5.33
CA THR A 531 -12.91 -1.69 -4.24
C THR A 531 -13.83 -1.81 -3.04
N PHE A 532 -15.15 -1.78 -3.25
CA PHE A 532 -16.11 -1.90 -2.16
C PHE A 532 -16.05 -3.26 -1.45
N GLY A 533 -15.90 -4.36 -2.20
CA GLY A 533 -15.70 -5.69 -1.64
C GLY A 533 -14.44 -5.80 -0.75
N ILE A 534 -13.37 -5.10 -1.12
CA ILE A 534 -12.16 -5.03 -0.29
C ILE A 534 -12.37 -4.10 0.91
N MET A 535 -13.07 -2.98 0.76
CA MET A 535 -13.46 -2.12 1.89
C MET A 535 -14.23 -2.90 2.96
N PHE A 536 -15.11 -3.82 2.56
CA PHE A 536 -15.79 -4.74 3.50
C PHE A 536 -14.86 -5.60 4.33
N LYS A 537 -13.70 -5.95 3.77
CA LYS A 537 -12.67 -6.72 4.46
C LYS A 537 -11.77 -5.84 5.32
N GLU A 538 -11.56 -4.58 4.91
CA GLU A 538 -10.62 -3.68 5.57
C GLU A 538 -11.28 -2.74 6.61
N MET A 539 -12.61 -2.61 6.65
CA MET A 539 -13.34 -1.68 7.53
C MET A 539 -14.37 -2.42 8.39
N LYS A 540 -14.70 -1.87 9.56
CA LYS A 540 -15.84 -2.38 10.37
C LYS A 540 -17.15 -2.07 9.65
N LYS A 541 -18.20 -2.87 9.89
CA LYS A 541 -19.54 -2.63 9.30
C LYS A 541 -20.08 -1.22 9.60
N THR A 542 -19.82 -0.70 10.81
CA THR A 542 -20.20 0.67 11.20
C THR A 542 -19.45 1.74 10.40
N ASP A 543 -18.18 1.50 10.09
CA ASP A 543 -17.37 2.39 9.25
C ASP A 543 -17.88 2.40 7.80
N ILE A 544 -18.34 1.27 7.29
CA ILE A 544 -18.89 1.18 5.93
C ILE A 544 -20.19 1.99 5.82
N LEU A 545 -21.08 1.88 6.81
CA LEU A 545 -22.30 2.69 6.87
C LEU A 545 -21.97 4.19 6.94
N LEU A 546 -21.00 4.56 7.77
CA LEU A 546 -20.53 5.95 7.86
C LEU A 546 -19.93 6.43 6.53
N PHE A 547 -19.14 5.59 5.86
CA PHE A 547 -18.60 5.87 4.53
C PHE A 547 -19.71 6.10 3.50
N VAL A 548 -20.72 5.24 3.44
CA VAL A 548 -21.87 5.38 2.51
C VAL A 548 -22.58 6.71 2.76
N PHE A 549 -22.80 7.06 4.03
CA PHE A 549 -23.40 8.35 4.39
C PHE A 549 -22.54 9.54 3.94
N ILE A 550 -21.23 9.51 4.21
CA ILE A 550 -20.29 10.57 3.80
C ILE A 550 -20.23 10.70 2.27
N ALA A 551 -20.20 9.58 1.55
CA ALA A 551 -20.19 9.58 0.09
C ALA A 551 -21.48 10.19 -0.48
N ALA A 552 -22.65 9.82 0.05
CA ALA A 552 -23.92 10.39 -0.38
C ALA A 552 -24.00 11.91 -0.12
N VAL A 553 -23.60 12.36 1.08
CA VAL A 553 -23.54 13.79 1.42
C VAL A 553 -22.58 14.52 0.48
N ASN A 554 -21.40 13.95 0.22
CA ASN A 554 -20.40 14.60 -0.63
C ASN A 554 -20.87 14.71 -2.10
N ILE A 555 -21.53 13.69 -2.64
CA ILE A 555 -22.11 13.74 -4.00
C ILE A 555 -23.13 14.88 -4.10
N ILE A 556 -24.04 14.99 -3.13
CA ILE A 556 -25.07 16.02 -3.10
C ILE A 556 -24.45 17.42 -2.98
N VAL A 557 -23.58 17.61 -1.99
CA VAL A 557 -22.96 18.93 -1.71
C VAL A 557 -22.11 19.39 -2.89
N VAL A 558 -21.21 18.53 -3.39
CA VAL A 558 -20.34 18.90 -4.52
C VAL A 558 -21.17 19.17 -5.77
N GLY A 559 -22.14 18.31 -6.08
CA GLY A 559 -22.96 18.48 -7.27
C GLY A 559 -23.78 19.77 -7.26
N VAL A 560 -24.43 20.12 -6.13
CA VAL A 560 -25.18 21.36 -5.98
C VAL A 560 -24.25 22.59 -6.07
N VAL A 561 -23.10 22.54 -5.38
CA VAL A 561 -22.12 23.64 -5.42
C VAL A 561 -21.61 23.86 -6.84
N LEU A 562 -21.27 22.79 -7.57
CA LEU A 562 -20.82 22.91 -8.96
C LEU A 562 -21.92 23.42 -9.89
N LYS A 563 -23.18 22.99 -9.71
CA LYS A 563 -24.32 23.54 -10.45
C LYS A 563 -24.43 25.06 -10.26
N ILE A 564 -24.41 25.52 -9.01
CA ILE A 564 -24.50 26.96 -8.69
C ILE A 564 -23.32 27.74 -9.29
N LEU A 565 -22.10 27.23 -9.15
CA LEU A 565 -20.89 27.92 -9.60
C LEU A 565 -20.76 27.96 -11.13
N LEU A 566 -21.14 26.89 -11.82
CA LEU A 566 -20.91 26.75 -13.26
C LEU A 566 -22.11 27.17 -14.09
N MET A 567 -23.34 26.85 -13.68
CA MET A 567 -24.53 27.07 -14.51
C MET A 567 -25.29 28.36 -14.16
N GLY A 568 -25.03 28.97 -13.00
CA GLY A 568 -25.91 30.01 -12.47
C GLY A 568 -27.27 29.43 -12.06
N ILE A 569 -27.99 30.15 -11.19
CA ILE A 569 -29.29 29.70 -10.64
C ILE A 569 -30.32 29.52 -11.76
#